data_AF-A0A6V7I867-F1
#
_entry.id   AF-A0A6V7I867-F1
#
_cell.length_a   1.000
_cell.length_b   1.000
_cell.length_c   1.000
_cell.angle_alpha   90.00
_cell.angle_beta   90.00
_cell.angle_gamma   90.00
#
_symmetry.space_group_name_H-M   'P 1'
#
loop_
_entity.id
_entity.type
_entity.pdbx_description
1 polymer ?
#
loop_
_entity_poly.entity_id
_entity_poly.type
_entity_poly.pdbx_seq_one_letter_code
_entity_poly.pdbx_strand_id
1 'polypeptide(L)'
;ANGMNLLEVREVSKFAREYALKNGPIIIEFETYRYFGHSMSDPGTAYRSRDEIKEVQEKQDPIELFAAFLIDQKLLTDPEIS
;
A
#
# COMPACT_ATOMS: atom_id res chain seq x y z
N ALA A 1 -9.47 -3.87 -3.70
CA ALA A 1 -9.24 -2.59 -2.99
C ALA A 1 -7.79 -2.20 -3.18
N ASN A 2 -7.48 -0.91 -3.32
CA ASN A 2 -6.11 -0.45 -3.52
C ASN A 2 -5.29 -0.63 -2.24
N GLY A 3 -4.44 -1.66 -2.22
CA GLY A 3 -3.56 -1.98 -1.10
C GLY A 3 -2.36 -1.03 -0.95
N MET A 4 -2.14 -0.15 -1.92
CA MET A 4 -1.12 0.90 -1.87
C MET A 4 -1.66 2.21 -1.27
N ASN A 5 -2.98 2.34 -1.07
CA ASN A 5 -3.59 3.51 -0.43
C ASN A 5 -3.95 3.21 1.04
N LEU A 6 -3.19 3.80 1.97
CA LEU A 6 -3.37 3.58 3.41
C LEU A 6 -4.78 3.92 3.90
N LEU A 7 -5.38 4.99 3.39
CA LEU A 7 -6.72 5.42 3.79
C LEU A 7 -7.80 4.46 3.31
N GLU A 8 -7.68 3.97 2.06
CA GLU A 8 -8.61 2.98 1.52
C GLU A 8 -8.52 1.66 2.29
N VAL A 9 -7.30 1.17 2.56
CA VAL A 9 -7.09 -0.02 3.38
C VAL A 9 -7.74 0.14 4.76
N ARG A 10 -7.58 1.30 5.40
CA ARG A 10 -8.20 1.60 6.70
C ARG A 10 -9.73 1.55 6.63
N GLU A 11 -10.34 2.21 5.65
CA GLU A 11 -11.81 2.26 5.54
C GLU A 11 -12.42 0.90 5.18
N VAL A 12 -11.80 0.17 4.25
CA VAL A 12 -12.24 -1.19 3.89
C VAL A 12 -12.11 -2.13 5.08
N SER A 13 -11.02 -2.03 5.85
CA SER A 13 -10.82 -2.85 7.05
C SER A 13 -11.84 -2.56 8.15
N LYS A 14 -12.18 -1.27 8.38
CA LYS A 14 -13.23 -0.87 9.32
C LYS A 14 -14.58 -1.45 8.91
N PHE A 15 -14.95 -1.27 7.64
CA PHE A 15 -16.19 -1.81 7.09
C PHE A 15 -16.27 -3.33 7.25
N ALA A 16 -15.22 -4.05 6.84
CA ALA A 16 -15.20 -5.50 6.90
C ALA A 16 -15.29 -6.04 8.34
N ARG A 17 -14.65 -5.35 9.30
CA ARG A 17 -14.81 -5.67 10.72
C ARG A 17 -16.26 -5.52 11.18
N GLU A 18 -16.90 -4.39 10.87
CA GLU A 18 -18.29 -4.15 11.27
C GLU A 18 -19.25 -5.14 10.62
N TYR A 19 -19.01 -5.49 9.36
CA TYR A 19 -19.75 -6.52 8.65
C TYR A 19 -19.58 -7.88 9.32
N ALA A 20 -18.34 -8.29 9.59
CA ALA A 20 -18.02 -9.62 10.11
C ALA A 20 -18.65 -9.90 11.48
N LEU A 21 -18.69 -8.87 12.34
CA LEU A 21 -19.31 -8.96 13.66
C LEU A 21 -20.84 -9.17 13.61
N LYS A 22 -21.49 -8.81 12.50
CA LYS A 22 -22.95 -8.86 12.34
C LYS A 22 -23.43 -9.97 11.41
N ASN A 23 -22.66 -10.28 10.37
CA ASN A 23 -23.11 -11.06 9.21
C ASN A 23 -22.25 -12.29 8.91
N GLY A 24 -21.18 -12.53 9.69
CA GLY A 24 -20.24 -13.61 9.41
C GLY A 24 -19.14 -13.23 8.41
N PRO A 25 -18.34 -14.19 7.93
CA PRO A 25 -17.08 -13.91 7.24
C PRO A 25 -17.25 -13.12 5.93
N ILE A 26 -16.24 -12.33 5.60
CA ILE A 26 -16.11 -11.58 4.34
C ILE A 26 -14.67 -11.71 3.83
N ILE A 27 -14.52 -11.76 2.49
CA ILE A 27 -13.20 -11.77 1.83
C ILE A 27 -12.88 -10.36 1.34
N ILE A 28 -11.63 -9.95 1.52
CA ILE A 28 -11.10 -8.69 1.00
C ILE A 28 -9.85 -9.02 0.20
N GLU A 29 -9.77 -8.49 -1.02
CA GLU A 29 -8.56 -8.50 -1.83
C GLU A 29 -7.94 -7.10 -1.83
N PHE A 30 -6.69 -7.03 -1.36
CA PHE A 30 -5.85 -5.83 -1.44
C PHE A 30 -4.81 -6.02 -2.54
N GLU A 31 -4.94 -5.24 -3.60
CA GLU A 31 -3.96 -5.20 -4.68
C GLU A 31 -2.75 -4.38 -4.20
N THR A 32 -1.59 -5.04 -4.05
CA THR A 32 -0.36 -4.44 -3.52
C THR A 32 0.86 -4.99 -4.25
N TYR A 33 2.04 -4.41 -3.98
CA TYR A 33 3.27 -4.75 -4.67
C TYR A 33 4.44 -4.96 -3.71
N ARG A 34 5.23 -6.03 -3.92
CA ARG A 34 6.47 -6.28 -3.18
C ARG A 34 7.68 -5.78 -3.97
N TYR A 35 8.47 -4.88 -3.39
CA TYR A 35 9.66 -4.36 -4.08
C TYR A 35 10.77 -5.41 -4.19
N PHE A 36 11.00 -6.18 -3.13
CA PHE A 36 12.00 -7.24 -3.10
C PHE A 36 11.46 -8.56 -3.66
N GLY A 37 12.40 -9.45 -3.99
CA GLY A 37 12.11 -10.83 -4.42
C GLY A 37 11.34 -11.63 -3.37
N HIS A 38 11.01 -12.89 -3.69
CA HIS A 38 10.19 -13.71 -2.78
C HIS A 38 10.87 -13.94 -1.42
N SER A 39 12.20 -14.03 -1.42
CA SER A 39 13.05 -14.21 -0.26
C SER A 39 14.44 -13.64 -0.54
N MET A 40 15.36 -13.71 0.44
CA MET A 40 16.77 -13.31 0.24
C MET A 40 17.49 -14.13 -0.84
N SER A 41 17.04 -15.36 -1.12
CA SER A 41 17.65 -16.21 -2.15
C SER A 41 17.06 -15.97 -3.55
N ASP A 42 15.94 -15.25 -3.65
CA ASP A 42 15.31 -14.91 -4.92
C ASP A 42 15.52 -13.42 -5.22
N PRO A 43 16.37 -13.06 -6.20
CA PRO A 43 16.56 -11.66 -6.58
C PRO A 43 15.35 -11.08 -7.34
N GLY A 44 14.41 -11.90 -7.81
CA GLY A 44 13.18 -11.47 -8.45
C GLY A 44 13.31 -10.93 -9.88
N THR A 45 14.52 -10.88 -10.45
CA THR A 45 14.76 -10.32 -11.79
C THR A 45 14.50 -11.29 -12.93
N ALA A 46 14.25 -12.58 -12.64
CA ALA A 46 14.02 -13.60 -13.66
C ALA A 46 12.61 -13.57 -14.25
N TYR A 47 11.64 -12.96 -13.53
CA TYR A 47 10.22 -13.02 -13.86
C TYR A 47 9.52 -11.65 -13.85
N ARG A 48 10.28 -10.56 -13.64
CA ARG A 48 9.81 -9.17 -13.74
C ARG A 48 10.99 -8.24 -13.96
N SER A 49 10.73 -7.08 -14.56
CA SER A 49 11.77 -6.11 -14.87
C SER A 49 12.08 -5.21 -13.67
N ARG A 50 13.29 -4.63 -13.64
CA ARG A 50 13.63 -3.60 -12.66
C ARG A 50 12.84 -2.31 -12.90
N ASP A 51 12.50 -2.03 -14.16
CA ASP A 51 11.75 -0.84 -14.55
C ASP A 51 10.30 -0.89 -14.03
N GLU A 52 9.65 -2.06 -14.08
CA GLU A 52 8.32 -2.28 -13.50
C GLU A 52 8.34 -2.00 -11.98
N ILE A 53 9.30 -2.56 -11.26
CA ILE A 53 9.43 -2.35 -9.81
C ILE A 53 9.63 -0.86 -9.50
N LYS A 54 10.52 -0.21 -10.27
CA LYS A 54 10.82 1.21 -10.11
C LYS A 54 9.60 2.09 -10.41
N GLU A 55 8.86 1.79 -11.47
CA GLU A 55 7.65 2.52 -11.82
C GLU A 55 6.59 2.44 -10.70
N VAL A 56 6.38 1.25 -10.14
CA VAL A 56 5.44 1.10 -9.02
C VAL A 56 5.93 1.85 -7.79
N GLN A 57 7.21 1.75 -7.45
CA GLN A 57 7.78 2.46 -6.30
C GLN A 57 7.70 3.98 -6.46
N GLU A 58 7.98 4.53 -7.64
CA GLU A 58 7.94 5.98 -7.86
C GLU A 58 6.51 6.55 -7.89
N LYS A 59 5.54 5.77 -8.39
CA LYS A 59 4.18 6.27 -8.61
C LYS A 59 3.18 5.89 -7.53
N GLN A 60 3.42 4.81 -6.80
CA GLN A 60 2.42 4.19 -5.93
C GLN A 60 2.94 3.87 -4.54
N ASP A 61 4.12 4.33 -4.14
CA ASP A 61 4.63 4.01 -2.81
C ASP A 61 3.66 4.49 -1.70
N PRO A 62 3.22 3.59 -0.81
CA PRO A 62 2.17 3.91 0.16
C PRO A 62 2.63 4.94 1.21
N ILE A 63 3.93 5.05 1.48
CA ILE A 63 4.50 6.03 2.40
C ILE A 63 4.48 7.39 1.73
N GLU A 64 4.99 7.49 0.51
CA GLU A 64 5.02 8.74 -0.26
C GLU A 64 3.60 9.28 -0.53
N LEU A 65 2.67 8.40 -0.93
CA LEU A 65 1.28 8.78 -1.16
C LEU A 65 0.61 9.31 0.13
N PHE A 66 0.86 8.67 1.27
CA PHE A 66 0.27 9.11 2.53
C PHE A 66 0.92 10.40 3.06
N ALA A 67 2.24 10.53 2.92
CA ALA A 67 2.98 11.75 3.22
C ALA A 67 2.45 12.94 2.41
N ALA A 68 2.30 12.79 1.09
CA ALA A 68 1.73 13.82 0.22
C ALA A 68 0.32 14.21 0.66
N PHE A 69 -0.52 13.24 1.04
CA PHE A 69 -1.83 13.51 1.60
C PHE A 69 -1.74 14.33 2.90
N LEU A 70 -0.86 13.97 3.83
CA LEU A 70 -0.71 14.70 5.11
C LEU A 70 -0.23 16.14 4.90
N ILE A 71 0.70 16.36 3.97
CA ILE A 71 1.17 17.71 3.60
C ILE A 71 0.03 18.53 2.99
N ASP A 72 -0.74 17.97 2.05
CA ASP A 72 -1.91 18.64 1.46
C ASP A 72 -2.96 19.03 2.52
N GLN A 73 -3.17 18.14 3.50
CA GLN A 73 -4.06 18.39 4.64
C GLN A 73 -3.44 19.29 5.72
N LYS A 74 -2.19 19.76 5.54
CA LYS A 74 -1.44 20.60 6.49
C LYS A 74 -1.27 19.95 7.86
N LEU A 75 -1.18 18.62 7.88
CA LEU A 75 -0.96 17.81 9.07
C LEU A 75 0.50 17.43 9.28
N LEU A 76 1.34 17.63 8.25
CA LEU A 76 2.77 17.34 8.24
C LEU A 76 3.51 18.45 7.48
N THR A 77 4.74 18.74 7.87
CA THR A 77 5.64 19.64 7.13
C THR A 77 6.81 18.85 6.54
N ASP A 78 7.30 19.27 5.36
CA ASP A 78 8.41 18.61 4.63
C ASP A 78 9.61 18.14 5.50
N PRO A 79 10.13 18.89 6.50
CA PRO A 79 11.27 18.43 7.30
C PRO A 79 11.01 17.21 8.20
N GLU A 80 9.77 16.71 8.29
CA GLU A 80 9.41 15.55 9.12
C GLU A 80 9.45 14.22 8.35
N ILE A 81 9.65 14.24 7.03
CA ILE A 81 9.85 13.06 6.20
C ILE A 81 11.34 12.92 5.92
N SER A 82 12.02 12.03 6.65
CA SER A 82 13.45 11.74 6.52
C SER A 82 13.70 10.27 6.26
#